data_AF-A0A7Y4WAC8-F1
#
_entry.id   AF-A0A7Y4WAC8-F1
#
_cell.length_a   1.000
_cell.length_b   1.000
_cell.length_c   1.000
_cell.angle_alpha   90.00
_cell.angle_beta   90.00
_cell.angle_gamma   90.00
#
_symmetry.space_group_name_H-M   'P 1'
#
loop_
_entity.id
_entity.type
_entity.pdbx_description
1 polymer ?
#
loop_
_entity_poly.entity_id
_entity_poly.type
_entity_poly.pdbx_seq_one_letter_code
_entity_poly.pdbx_strand_id
1 'polypeptide(L)'
;MRTQRLITYASIVCLVVLSAGSAMAFGERDNPNALLKGKYRFSQNNTCAIVLGPDGFTDQLVTLGDGFPAWLYLTGVATYDGVGNVTVKDHGIFIGGAGPSPFSQGNQPVSTFADNCSGTYEVNPRDRSFTQKSSCTATDGSSYKLTGIKFEGQMSPDSSVLILSSAEPDVQTLNVPAANGVAAKRICGAHVTSVRMRQE
;
A
#
# COMPACT_ATOMS: atom_id res chain seq x y z
N MET A 1 22.73 31.34 76.83
CA MET A 1 22.21 32.05 75.63
C MET A 1 22.39 31.15 74.42
N ARG A 2 21.29 30.84 73.71
CA ARG A 2 21.17 30.56 72.24
C ARG A 2 22.07 29.46 71.62
N THR A 3 21.61 28.44 70.88
CA THR A 3 20.28 28.04 70.37
C THR A 3 20.41 26.59 69.87
N GLN A 4 19.38 25.77 70.08
CA GLN A 4 19.18 24.45 69.47
C GLN A 4 19.14 24.54 67.93
N ARG A 5 19.49 23.44 67.24
CA ARG A 5 18.54 22.69 66.38
C ARG A 5 19.13 21.36 65.89
N LEU A 6 18.46 20.28 66.31
CA LEU A 6 18.39 19.00 65.61
C LEU A 6 18.02 19.20 64.13
N ILE A 7 18.46 18.32 63.23
CA ILE A 7 17.59 17.59 62.29
C ILE A 7 18.32 16.34 61.78
N THR A 8 17.59 15.23 61.93
CA THR A 8 17.85 13.83 61.63
C THR A 8 17.57 13.52 60.14
N TYR A 9 17.88 12.28 59.70
CA TYR A 9 17.42 11.59 58.47
C TYR A 9 18.20 11.87 57.18
N ALA A 10 18.41 10.93 56.25
CA ALA A 10 18.09 9.51 56.14
C ALA A 10 18.91 8.95 54.98
N SER A 11 19.22 7.66 55.07
CA SER A 11 19.73 6.82 53.98
C SER A 11 18.90 7.00 52.70
N ILE A 12 19.53 7.47 51.63
CA ILE A 12 18.98 7.32 50.28
C ILE A 12 19.85 6.30 49.56
N VAL A 13 19.48 5.03 49.72
CA VAL A 13 19.84 3.97 48.78
C VAL A 13 19.20 4.36 47.46
N CYS A 14 20.01 4.71 46.47
CA CYS A 14 19.58 4.88 45.09
C CYS A 14 19.08 3.54 44.55
N LEU A 15 17.81 3.24 44.80
CA LEU A 15 17.02 2.33 43.98
C LEU A 15 16.91 2.99 42.60
N VAL A 16 17.84 2.65 41.71
CA VAL A 16 17.63 2.79 40.27
C VAL A 16 16.45 1.87 39.96
N VAL A 17 15.25 2.43 40.02
CA VAL A 17 14.08 1.86 39.39
C VAL A 17 14.38 1.96 37.91
N LEU A 18 15.02 0.92 37.37
CA LEU A 18 14.85 0.56 35.97
C LEU A 18 13.35 0.49 35.78
N SER A 19 12.79 1.53 35.16
CA SER A 19 11.52 1.47 34.50
C SER A 19 11.63 0.32 33.51
N ALA A 20 11.31 -0.89 33.99
CA ALA A 20 10.83 -1.96 33.17
C ALA A 20 9.56 -1.40 32.54
N GLY A 21 9.75 -0.64 31.45
CA GLY A 21 8.69 -0.29 30.55
C GLY A 21 8.01 -1.61 30.25
N SER A 22 6.73 -1.68 30.60
CA SER A 22 5.90 -2.85 30.46
C SER A 22 6.22 -3.48 29.13
N ALA A 23 6.99 -4.57 29.14
CA ALA A 23 7.13 -5.43 28.00
C ALA A 23 5.71 -5.92 27.78
N MET A 24 4.98 -5.24 26.89
CA MET A 24 3.63 -5.63 26.53
C MET A 24 3.77 -7.09 26.18
N ALA A 25 3.13 -7.93 26.98
CA ALA A 25 3.16 -9.35 26.84
C ALA A 25 2.75 -9.64 25.40
N PHE A 26 3.75 -10.03 24.60
CA PHE A 26 3.58 -10.65 23.30
C PHE A 26 2.74 -11.90 23.53
N GLY A 27 1.42 -11.72 23.58
CA GLY A 27 0.39 -12.74 23.72
C GLY A 27 -0.31 -12.93 22.38
N GLU A 28 0.47 -13.05 21.31
CA GLU A 28 0.05 -13.34 19.92
C GLU A 28 1.31 -13.76 19.08
N ARG A 29 2.27 -14.45 19.71
CA ARG A 29 3.67 -14.62 19.22
C ARG A 29 3.85 -15.33 17.88
N ASP A 30 2.86 -16.03 17.35
CA ASP A 30 3.07 -16.90 16.18
C ASP A 30 2.53 -16.34 14.87
N ASN A 31 1.90 -15.17 14.86
CA ASN A 31 1.38 -14.57 13.63
C ASN A 31 1.84 -13.11 13.43
N PRO A 32 2.95 -12.89 12.73
CA PRO A 32 3.42 -11.55 12.36
C PRO A 32 2.38 -10.68 11.66
N ASN A 33 1.42 -11.29 10.94
CA ASN A 33 0.39 -10.56 10.19
C ASN A 33 -0.59 -9.81 11.09
N ALA A 34 -0.69 -10.19 12.38
CA ALA A 34 -1.54 -9.52 13.35
C ALA A 34 -1.16 -8.04 13.54
N LEU A 35 0.13 -7.70 13.34
CA LEU A 35 0.63 -6.32 13.41
C LEU A 35 -0.06 -5.38 12.41
N LEU A 36 -0.43 -5.89 11.24
CA LEU A 36 -1.10 -5.11 10.20
C LEU A 36 -2.61 -5.00 10.40
N LYS A 37 -3.22 -5.81 11.26
CA LYS A 37 -4.69 -5.89 11.40
C LYS A 37 -5.31 -4.51 11.57
N GLY A 38 -6.29 -4.19 10.72
CA GLY A 38 -7.02 -2.93 10.77
C GLY A 38 -7.38 -2.36 9.40
N LYS A 39 -8.02 -1.20 9.43
CA LYS A 39 -8.38 -0.42 8.24
C LYS A 39 -7.43 0.77 8.10
N TYR A 40 -6.97 1.02 6.88
CA TYR A 40 -6.10 2.13 6.57
C TYR A 40 -6.68 2.90 5.38
N ARG A 41 -6.87 4.21 5.56
CA ARG A 41 -7.14 5.10 4.46
C ARG A 41 -5.83 5.38 3.73
N PHE A 42 -5.84 5.41 2.41
CA PHE A 42 -4.62 5.64 1.65
C PHE A 42 -4.81 6.64 0.51
N SER A 43 -3.69 7.23 0.11
CA SER A 43 -3.53 7.91 -1.16
C SER A 43 -2.37 7.28 -1.93
N GLN A 44 -2.54 7.19 -3.24
CA GLN A 44 -1.60 6.52 -4.13
C GLN A 44 -1.45 7.29 -5.44
N ASN A 45 -0.21 7.42 -5.88
CA ASN A 45 0.14 7.95 -7.20
C ASN A 45 0.89 6.88 -7.98
N ASN A 46 0.46 6.63 -9.21
CA ASN A 46 1.09 5.70 -10.12
C ASN A 46 1.51 6.43 -11.40
N THR A 47 2.71 6.12 -11.86
CA THR A 47 3.13 6.41 -13.23
C THR A 47 3.33 5.07 -13.94
N CYS A 48 2.64 4.88 -15.06
CA CYS A 48 2.63 3.61 -15.77
C CYS A 48 3.06 3.79 -17.23
N ALA A 49 3.78 2.81 -17.75
CA ALA A 49 3.87 2.54 -19.18
C ALA A 49 2.85 1.44 -19.52
N ILE A 50 1.93 1.71 -20.43
CA ILE A 50 0.89 0.77 -20.86
C ILE A 50 1.16 0.39 -22.31
N VAL A 51 1.30 -0.90 -22.59
CA VAL A 51 1.41 -1.45 -23.95
C VAL A 51 0.13 -2.20 -24.27
N LEU A 52 -0.46 -1.87 -25.43
CA LEU A 52 -1.66 -2.55 -25.91
C LEU A 52 -1.27 -3.86 -26.56
N GLY A 53 -2.04 -4.92 -26.29
CA GLY A 53 -1.80 -6.26 -26.83
C GLY A 53 -1.24 -7.25 -25.80
N PRO A 54 -1.24 -8.55 -26.14
CA PRO A 54 -0.94 -9.63 -25.20
C PRO A 54 0.55 -9.72 -24.82
N ASP A 55 1.45 -9.33 -25.73
CA ASP A 55 2.90 -9.55 -25.58
C ASP A 55 3.55 -8.52 -24.66
N GLY A 56 3.12 -7.25 -24.75
CA GLY A 56 3.50 -6.19 -23.82
C GLY A 56 4.99 -5.85 -23.78
N PHE A 57 5.76 -6.61 -23.02
CA PHE A 57 7.16 -6.34 -22.70
C PHE A 57 8.02 -7.61 -22.83
N THR A 58 9.30 -7.45 -23.16
CA THR A 58 10.32 -8.50 -23.01
C THR A 58 10.65 -8.75 -21.53
N ASP A 59 11.41 -9.81 -21.24
CA ASP A 59 11.95 -10.09 -19.90
C ASP A 59 12.88 -8.96 -19.38
N GLN A 60 13.45 -8.16 -20.29
CA GLN A 60 14.25 -6.97 -19.97
C GLN A 60 13.41 -5.68 -19.92
N LEU A 61 12.08 -5.82 -19.89
CA LEU A 61 11.11 -4.73 -19.78
C LEU A 61 11.11 -3.75 -20.97
N VAL A 62 11.49 -4.23 -22.15
CA VAL A 62 11.42 -3.48 -23.41
C VAL A 62 10.04 -3.65 -24.03
N THR A 63 9.41 -2.56 -24.45
CA THR A 63 8.07 -2.59 -25.07
C THR A 63 8.08 -3.35 -26.41
N LEU A 64 7.15 -4.28 -26.59
CA LEU A 64 6.98 -5.10 -27.81
C LEU A 64 5.90 -4.58 -28.76
N GLY A 65 5.23 -3.48 -28.42
CA GLY A 65 4.17 -2.87 -29.24
C GLY A 65 3.97 -1.40 -28.89
N ASP A 66 2.95 -0.81 -29.49
CA ASP A 66 2.58 0.57 -29.21
C ASP A 66 2.08 0.72 -27.77
N GLY A 67 2.65 1.70 -27.08
CA GLY A 67 2.29 2.02 -25.72
C GLY A 67 2.22 3.50 -25.46
N PHE A 68 1.68 3.86 -24.31
CA PHE A 68 1.54 5.25 -23.88
C PHE A 68 1.77 5.38 -22.38
N PRO A 69 2.26 6.54 -21.91
CA PRO A 69 2.34 6.82 -20.49
C PRO A 69 0.96 7.12 -19.92
N ALA A 70 0.71 6.68 -18.70
CA ALA A 70 -0.49 7.00 -17.94
C ALA A 70 -0.15 7.35 -16.50
N TRP A 71 -0.92 8.28 -15.93
CA TRP A 71 -0.86 8.62 -14.51
C TRP A 71 -2.17 8.22 -13.85
N LEU A 72 -2.08 7.61 -12.68
CA LEU A 72 -3.25 7.26 -11.88
C LEU A 72 -3.11 7.86 -10.48
N TYR A 73 -4.19 8.48 -10.03
CA TYR A 73 -4.33 9.01 -8.68
C TYR A 73 -5.47 8.25 -8.02
N LEU A 74 -5.21 7.55 -6.93
CA LEU A 74 -6.20 6.73 -6.25
C LEU A 74 -6.27 7.09 -4.77
N THR A 75 -7.47 7.00 -4.22
CA THR A 75 -7.68 7.01 -2.78
C THR A 75 -8.68 5.93 -2.39
N GLY A 76 -8.51 5.37 -1.21
CA GLY A 76 -9.35 4.26 -0.79
C GLY A 76 -9.09 3.80 0.63
N VAL A 77 -9.61 2.62 0.92
CA VAL A 77 -9.43 1.93 2.20
C VAL A 77 -8.91 0.52 1.94
N ALA A 78 -7.76 0.21 2.55
CA ALA A 78 -7.24 -1.14 2.67
C ALA A 78 -7.63 -1.72 4.02
N THR A 79 -8.19 -2.93 4.03
CA THR A 79 -8.54 -3.68 5.23
C THR A 79 -7.68 -4.93 5.30
N TYR A 80 -6.82 -4.97 6.32
CA TYR A 80 -5.98 -6.12 6.64
C TYR A 80 -6.63 -6.92 7.76
N ASP A 81 -6.82 -8.22 7.54
CA ASP A 81 -7.57 -9.09 8.46
C ASP A 81 -6.75 -9.56 9.68
N GLY A 82 -5.43 -9.41 9.64
CA GLY A 82 -4.50 -9.88 10.67
C GLY A 82 -3.99 -11.30 10.45
N VAL A 83 -4.47 -12.03 9.45
CA VAL A 83 -4.07 -13.41 9.15
C VAL A 83 -3.43 -13.58 7.77
N GLY A 84 -3.36 -12.51 6.98
CA GLY A 84 -2.62 -12.48 5.73
C GLY A 84 -3.47 -12.19 4.50
N ASN A 85 -4.75 -11.82 4.65
CA ASN A 85 -5.57 -11.35 3.54
C ASN A 85 -5.84 -9.84 3.63
N VAL A 86 -5.80 -9.21 2.47
CA VAL A 86 -6.13 -7.79 2.32
C VAL A 86 -7.28 -7.63 1.34
N THR A 87 -8.19 -6.72 1.67
CA THR A 87 -9.20 -6.21 0.74
C THR A 87 -9.01 -4.72 0.58
N VAL A 88 -9.14 -4.23 -0.65
CA VAL A 88 -9.01 -2.80 -0.95
C VAL A 88 -10.26 -2.36 -1.68
N LYS A 89 -10.80 -1.21 -1.28
CA LYS A 89 -11.82 -0.50 -2.03
C LYS A 89 -11.29 0.88 -2.33
N ASP A 90 -11.26 1.26 -3.59
CA ASP A 90 -10.72 2.55 -3.99
C ASP A 90 -11.52 3.17 -5.12
N HIS A 91 -11.21 4.44 -5.35
CA HIS A 91 -11.60 5.17 -6.53
C HIS A 91 -10.41 5.99 -7.00
N GLY A 92 -10.37 6.23 -8.30
CA GLY A 92 -9.25 6.93 -8.89
C GLY A 92 -9.59 7.69 -10.14
N ILE A 93 -8.60 8.49 -10.53
CA ILE A 93 -8.56 9.25 -11.75
C ILE A 93 -7.44 8.64 -12.60
N PHE A 94 -7.77 8.30 -13.83
CA PHE A 94 -6.83 7.89 -14.86
C PHE A 94 -6.60 9.07 -15.79
N ILE A 95 -5.33 9.43 -15.99
CA ILE A 95 -4.91 10.45 -16.94
C ILE A 95 -4.04 9.77 -17.99
N GLY A 96 -4.56 9.63 -19.20
CA GLY A 96 -3.88 8.96 -20.30
C GLY A 96 -4.42 9.40 -21.65
N GLY A 97 -3.57 9.32 -22.68
CA GLY A 97 -3.91 9.72 -24.05
C GLY A 97 -3.97 8.54 -24.99
N ALA A 98 -5.01 8.45 -25.81
CA ALA A 98 -4.97 7.68 -27.05
C ALA A 98 -4.17 8.48 -28.09
N GLY A 99 -2.83 8.37 -28.06
CA GLY A 99 -1.95 9.03 -29.01
C GLY A 99 -0.70 9.66 -28.38
N PRO A 100 0.17 10.28 -29.19
CA PRO A 100 1.46 10.80 -28.75
C PRO A 100 1.35 11.97 -27.76
N SER A 101 0.17 12.62 -27.67
CA SER A 101 -0.10 13.67 -26.70
C SER A 101 -1.44 13.45 -26.00
N PRO A 102 -1.45 13.28 -24.66
CA PRO A 102 -2.69 13.18 -23.89
C PRO A 102 -3.52 14.48 -23.95
N PHE A 103 -2.91 15.61 -24.29
CA PHE A 103 -3.58 16.92 -24.27
C PHE A 103 -3.97 17.44 -25.66
N SER A 104 -4.17 16.55 -26.63
CA SER A 104 -4.65 16.94 -27.96
C SER A 104 -6.07 17.52 -27.89
N GLN A 105 -6.36 18.52 -28.73
CA GLN A 105 -7.68 19.16 -28.79
C GLN A 105 -8.78 18.12 -29.07
N GLY A 106 -9.85 18.13 -28.25
CA GLY A 106 -10.98 17.21 -28.39
C GLY A 106 -10.81 15.87 -27.67
N ASN A 107 -9.63 15.54 -27.15
CA ASN A 107 -9.45 14.36 -26.32
C ASN A 107 -9.98 14.60 -24.90
N GLN A 108 -10.52 13.55 -24.29
CA GLN A 108 -10.80 13.50 -22.86
C GLN A 108 -9.68 12.69 -22.19
N PRO A 109 -8.57 13.32 -21.76
CA PRO A 109 -7.46 12.59 -21.15
C PRO A 109 -7.79 11.99 -19.79
N VAL A 110 -8.90 12.41 -19.19
CA VAL A 110 -9.25 12.09 -17.81
C VAL A 110 -10.50 11.23 -17.75
N SER A 111 -10.38 10.07 -17.14
CA SER A 111 -11.49 9.20 -16.77
C SER A 111 -11.42 8.85 -15.29
N THR A 112 -12.55 8.41 -14.72
CA THR A 112 -12.65 7.96 -13.32
C THR A 112 -12.99 6.49 -13.27
N PHE A 113 -12.51 5.81 -12.24
CA PHE A 113 -12.80 4.40 -12.00
C PHE A 113 -12.93 4.12 -10.50
N ALA A 114 -13.46 2.95 -10.17
CA ALA A 114 -13.55 2.47 -8.80
C ALA A 114 -13.27 0.96 -8.78
N ASP A 115 -12.37 0.53 -7.91
CA ASP A 115 -11.96 -0.87 -7.81
C ASP A 115 -12.36 -1.53 -6.50
N ASN A 116 -12.63 -2.83 -6.62
CA ASN A 116 -12.54 -3.77 -5.52
C ASN A 116 -11.33 -4.66 -5.76
N CYS A 117 -10.38 -4.68 -4.83
CA CYS A 117 -9.23 -5.57 -4.88
C CYS A 117 -9.24 -6.56 -3.72
N SER A 118 -8.68 -7.73 -3.99
CA SER A 118 -8.38 -8.73 -2.98
C SER A 118 -6.96 -9.25 -3.18
N GLY A 119 -6.37 -9.70 -2.09
CA GLY A 119 -4.97 -10.10 -2.11
C GLY A 119 -4.51 -10.73 -0.82
N THR A 120 -3.22 -11.02 -0.78
CA THR A 120 -2.53 -11.55 0.39
C THR A 120 -1.37 -10.64 0.78
N TYR A 121 -0.95 -10.76 2.03
CA TYR A 121 0.22 -10.07 2.54
C TYR A 121 0.98 -10.94 3.55
N GLU A 122 2.27 -10.66 3.69
CA GLU A 122 3.14 -11.35 4.65
C GLU A 122 4.06 -10.33 5.34
N VAL A 123 4.01 -10.30 6.67
CA VAL A 123 4.81 -9.39 7.50
C VAL A 123 6.10 -10.08 7.93
N ASN A 124 7.22 -9.39 7.73
CA ASN A 124 8.47 -9.73 8.39
C ASN A 124 8.52 -9.06 9.77
N PRO A 125 8.46 -9.83 10.88
CA PRO A 125 8.41 -9.26 12.22
C PRO A 125 9.72 -8.59 12.65
N ARG A 126 10.86 -8.87 11.98
CA ARG A 126 12.19 -8.38 12.39
C ARG A 126 12.37 -6.91 12.08
N ASP A 127 11.94 -6.48 10.91
CA ASP A 127 12.10 -5.12 10.39
C ASP A 127 10.76 -4.42 10.15
N ARG A 128 9.63 -5.12 10.35
CA ARG A 128 8.27 -4.63 10.09
C ARG A 128 8.03 -4.24 8.63
N SER A 129 8.84 -4.79 7.73
CA SER A 129 8.54 -4.79 6.30
C SER A 129 7.43 -5.82 6.02
N PHE A 130 6.77 -5.67 4.88
CA PHE A 130 5.80 -6.64 4.41
C PHE A 130 5.74 -6.64 2.89
N THR A 131 5.33 -7.77 2.32
CA THR A 131 4.98 -7.85 0.90
C THR A 131 3.47 -7.97 0.76
N GLN A 132 2.90 -7.40 -0.28
CA GLN A 132 1.49 -7.50 -0.61
C GLN A 132 1.33 -7.86 -2.08
N LYS A 133 0.47 -8.83 -2.38
CA LYS A 133 0.08 -9.20 -3.74
C LYS A 133 -1.42 -9.05 -3.88
N SER A 134 -1.89 -8.47 -4.98
CA SER A 134 -3.32 -8.18 -5.14
C SER A 134 -3.78 -8.32 -6.59
N SER A 135 -5.08 -8.44 -6.75
CA SER A 135 -5.79 -8.31 -8.02
C SER A 135 -7.02 -7.44 -7.81
N CYS A 136 -7.32 -6.59 -8.79
CA CYS A 136 -8.44 -5.67 -8.74
C CYS A 136 -9.43 -5.98 -9.85
N THR A 137 -10.69 -5.68 -9.59
CA THR A 137 -11.76 -5.66 -10.59
C THR A 137 -12.52 -4.37 -10.43
N ALA A 138 -12.97 -3.81 -11.54
CA ALA A 138 -13.89 -2.69 -11.54
C ALA A 138 -15.09 -3.00 -10.62
N THR A 139 -15.61 -1.97 -9.94
CA THR A 139 -16.72 -2.13 -8.98
C THR A 139 -18.01 -2.60 -9.65
N ASP A 140 -18.17 -2.30 -10.94
CA ASP A 140 -19.25 -2.84 -11.78
C ASP A 140 -19.09 -4.34 -12.13
N GLY A 141 -17.98 -4.96 -11.71
CA GLY A 141 -17.69 -6.37 -11.88
C GLY A 141 -17.38 -6.82 -13.32
N SER A 142 -17.39 -5.92 -14.31
CA SER A 142 -17.36 -6.32 -15.72
C SER A 142 -16.49 -5.44 -16.63
N SER A 143 -16.15 -4.22 -16.22
CA SER A 143 -15.38 -3.31 -17.07
C SER A 143 -13.93 -3.74 -17.27
N TYR A 144 -13.25 -4.20 -16.21
CA TYR A 144 -11.90 -4.76 -16.31
C TYR A 144 -11.50 -5.64 -15.13
N LYS A 145 -10.42 -6.40 -15.34
CA LYS A 145 -9.68 -7.13 -14.31
C LYS A 145 -8.19 -6.82 -14.43
N LEU A 146 -7.57 -6.50 -13.30
CA LEU A 146 -6.16 -6.19 -13.17
C LEU A 146 -5.49 -7.23 -12.24
N THR A 147 -4.40 -7.83 -12.69
CA THR A 147 -3.65 -8.84 -11.93
C THR A 147 -2.16 -8.55 -11.92
N GLY A 148 -1.43 -9.21 -11.01
CA GLY A 148 0.02 -9.07 -10.88
C GLY A 148 0.46 -7.83 -10.10
N ILE A 149 -0.43 -7.23 -9.30
CA ILE A 149 -0.07 -6.09 -8.46
C ILE A 149 0.76 -6.62 -7.29
N LYS A 150 1.96 -6.07 -7.11
CA LYS A 150 2.86 -6.37 -6.00
C LYS A 150 3.34 -5.06 -5.37
N PHE A 151 3.40 -5.05 -4.05
CA PHE A 151 3.97 -3.98 -3.26
C PHE A 151 4.91 -4.53 -2.21
N GLU A 152 5.93 -3.75 -1.91
CA GLU A 152 6.71 -3.85 -0.69
C GLU A 152 6.36 -2.68 0.21
N GLY A 153 6.11 -2.98 1.47
CA GLY A 153 5.66 -2.03 2.45
C GLY A 153 6.53 -1.98 3.68
N GLN A 154 6.55 -0.84 4.33
CA GLN A 154 7.18 -0.59 5.61
C GLN A 154 6.16 0.00 6.57
N MET A 155 6.13 -0.55 7.78
CA MET A 155 5.25 -0.10 8.84
C MET A 155 5.98 0.83 9.82
N SER A 156 5.29 1.86 10.31
CA SER A 156 5.76 2.66 11.44
C SER A 156 5.85 1.83 12.72
N PRO A 157 6.67 2.24 13.72
CA PRO A 157 6.81 1.52 14.98
C PRO A 157 5.51 1.32 15.77
N ASP A 158 4.54 2.20 15.61
CA ASP A 158 3.21 2.16 16.24
C ASP A 158 2.12 1.59 15.31
N SER A 159 2.49 1.13 14.12
CA SER A 159 1.57 0.57 13.13
C SER A 159 0.47 1.54 12.66
N SER A 160 0.66 2.85 12.88
CA SER A 160 -0.31 3.88 12.50
C SER A 160 -0.16 4.35 11.05
N VAL A 161 1.04 4.20 10.46
CA VAL A 161 1.34 4.58 9.08
C VAL A 161 2.01 3.43 8.35
N LEU A 162 1.57 3.20 7.11
CA LEU A 162 2.21 2.30 6.16
C LEU A 162 2.71 3.11 4.97
N ILE A 163 3.91 2.81 4.51
CA ILE A 163 4.44 3.29 3.24
C ILE A 163 4.60 2.07 2.35
N LEU A 164 4.03 2.09 1.15
CA LEU A 164 4.15 1.00 0.18
C LEU A 164 4.72 1.52 -1.14
N SER A 165 5.48 0.69 -1.82
CA SER A 165 6.00 0.99 -3.16
C SER A 165 6.13 -0.25 -4.02
N SER A 166 6.10 -0.07 -5.33
CA SER A 166 6.54 -1.09 -6.28
C SER A 166 8.07 -1.08 -6.31
N ALA A 167 8.71 -1.87 -5.44
CA ALA A 167 10.16 -1.91 -5.33
C ALA A 167 10.84 -2.42 -6.62
N GLU A 168 10.18 -3.34 -7.31
CA GLU A 168 10.62 -3.88 -8.60
C GLU A 168 9.55 -3.60 -9.66
N PRO A 169 9.96 -3.28 -10.90
CA PRO A 169 9.04 -3.15 -12.01
C PRO A 169 8.46 -4.52 -12.41
N ASP A 170 7.23 -4.78 -11.99
CA ASP A 170 6.48 -5.98 -12.36
C ASP A 170 5.49 -5.69 -13.49
N VAL A 171 5.38 -6.65 -14.42
CA VAL A 171 4.38 -6.61 -15.50
C VAL A 171 3.02 -7.00 -14.94
N GLN A 172 2.11 -6.03 -14.92
CA GLN A 172 0.71 -6.21 -14.55
C GLN A 172 -0.12 -6.48 -15.80
N THR A 173 -1.16 -7.30 -15.67
CA THR A 173 -2.07 -7.60 -16.78
C THR A 173 -3.42 -6.94 -16.54
N LEU A 174 -3.84 -6.11 -17.49
CA LEU A 174 -5.15 -5.48 -17.55
C LEU A 174 -5.98 -6.14 -18.64
N ASN A 175 -7.02 -6.85 -18.27
CA ASN A 175 -8.02 -7.36 -19.20
C ASN A 175 -9.24 -6.45 -19.19
N VAL A 176 -9.67 -6.01 -20.37
CA VAL A 176 -10.85 -5.15 -20.56
C VAL A 176 -11.88 -5.91 -21.40
N PRO A 177 -12.78 -6.72 -20.78
CA PRO A 177 -13.77 -7.50 -21.52
C PRO A 177 -14.65 -6.64 -22.42
N ALA A 178 -15.04 -5.45 -21.95
CA ALA A 178 -15.87 -4.50 -22.68
C ALA A 178 -15.23 -3.97 -23.99
N ALA A 179 -13.92 -4.12 -24.16
CA ALA A 179 -13.18 -3.75 -25.36
C ALA A 179 -12.83 -4.98 -26.20
N ASN A 180 -13.80 -5.86 -26.49
CA ASN A 180 -13.59 -7.11 -27.24
C ASN A 180 -12.52 -8.04 -26.65
N GLY A 181 -12.35 -8.02 -25.33
CA GLY A 181 -11.32 -8.83 -24.65
C GLY A 181 -9.89 -8.32 -24.86
N VAL A 182 -9.70 -7.04 -25.20
CA VAL A 182 -8.36 -6.42 -25.25
C VAL A 182 -7.63 -6.66 -23.92
N ALA A 183 -6.47 -7.28 -24.04
CA ALA A 183 -5.47 -7.34 -22.99
C ALA A 183 -4.46 -6.22 -23.21
N ALA A 184 -4.13 -5.52 -22.14
CA ALA A 184 -3.00 -4.62 -22.08
C ALA A 184 -2.04 -5.08 -20.98
N LYS A 185 -0.75 -4.87 -21.21
CA LYS A 185 0.28 -5.05 -20.20
C LYS A 185 0.71 -3.69 -19.71
N ARG A 186 0.96 -3.56 -18.41
CA ARG A 186 1.46 -2.30 -17.86
C ARG A 186 2.54 -2.56 -16.83
N ILE A 187 3.51 -1.65 -16.79
CA ILE A 187 4.48 -1.54 -15.70
C ILE A 187 4.18 -0.23 -15.01
N CYS A 188 4.03 -0.25 -13.69
CA CYS A 188 3.69 0.93 -12.91
C CYS A 188 4.69 1.14 -11.78
N GLY A 189 5.26 2.34 -11.70
CA GLY A 189 5.89 2.85 -10.49
C GLY A 189 4.79 3.43 -9.59
N ALA A 190 4.64 2.88 -8.39
CA ALA A 190 3.58 3.24 -7.46
C ALA A 190 4.16 3.58 -6.09
N HIS A 191 3.64 4.65 -5.48
CA HIS A 191 3.92 5.03 -4.10
C HIS A 191 2.61 5.24 -3.36
N VAL A 192 2.51 4.62 -2.18
CA VAL A 192 1.31 4.64 -1.34
C VAL A 192 1.68 5.10 0.05
N THR A 193 0.87 6.01 0.59
CA THR A 193 0.88 6.32 2.02
C THR A 193 -0.48 5.98 2.59
N SER A 194 -0.48 5.15 3.63
CA SER A 194 -1.69 4.67 4.29
C SER A 194 -1.66 5.05 5.76
N VAL A 195 -2.77 5.56 6.29
CA VAL A 195 -2.92 5.95 7.68
C VAL A 195 -4.02 5.12 8.32
N ARG A 196 -3.72 4.52 9.47
CA ARG A 196 -4.66 3.70 10.23
C ARG A 196 -5.88 4.53 10.62
N MET A 197 -7.06 4.01 10.34
CA MET A 197 -8.32 4.60 10.77
C MET A 197 -8.56 4.26 12.24
N ARG A 198 -9.10 5.21 13.01
CA ARG A 198 -9.61 4.91 14.35
C ARG A 198 -10.82 3.99 14.20
N GLN A 199 -10.89 2.95 15.03
CA GLN A 199 -12.10 2.15 15.12
C GLN A 199 -13.20 3.05 15.69
N GLU A 200 -14.34 3.10 14.99
CA GLU A 200 -15.59 3.69 15.52
C GLU A 200 -16.21 2.77 16.57
#